data_AF-A0A3M1J0W9-F1
#
_entry.id   AF-A0A3M1J0W9-F1
#
_cell.length_a   1.000
_cell.length_b   1.000
_cell.length_c   1.000
_cell.angle_alpha   90.00
_cell.angle_beta   90.00
_cell.angle_gamma   90.00
#
_symmetry.space_group_name_H-M   'P 1'
#
loop_
_entity.id
_entity.type
_entity.pdbx_description
1 polymer ?
#
loop_
_entity_poly.entity_id
_entity_poly.type
_entity_poly.pdbx_seq_one_letter_code
_entity_poly.pdbx_strand_id
1 'polypeptide(L)'
;MLKLTPEQVAQLEALEAETETKMAAHREAGAQARQEAKATRQAHNRALNDILTEEQQQQLRTYRMTQREQRRAAMKSVDWEGMRAELKTYRETHIEPVLREQRAKLERKLSKDDRAAVAAIREEMAAIRAERRAIREEAIEQTDAPQEEATGKPARRPGRRGKGAVAPVLDVELRDAAAELAAKYADQINALFAEIEPQRAQWKEEQAAIRAKYMPEEARPKAAPRAPIGEEKIEQRNIEFLLMPLDK
;
A
#
# COMPACT_ATOMS: atom_id res chain seq x y z
N MET A 1 23.21 1.29 25.39
CA MET A 1 23.18 2.61 24.72
C MET A 1 24.57 2.90 24.19
N LEU A 2 24.68 3.48 22.99
CA LEU A 2 25.97 3.92 22.45
C LEU A 2 26.55 5.01 23.37
N LYS A 3 27.78 4.83 23.83
CA LYS A 3 28.49 5.86 24.61
C LYS A 3 29.06 6.88 23.62
N LEU A 4 28.35 7.96 23.39
CA LEU A 4 28.75 9.04 22.49
C LEU A 4 29.51 10.13 23.26
N THR A 5 30.51 10.73 22.64
CA THR A 5 31.15 11.94 23.19
C THR A 5 30.27 13.18 22.93
N PRO A 6 30.42 14.27 23.71
CA PRO A 6 29.69 15.51 23.46
C PRO A 6 29.90 16.06 22.03
N GLU A 7 31.11 15.90 21.49
CA GLU A 7 31.43 16.31 20.12
C GLU A 7 30.68 15.47 19.07
N GLN A 8 30.62 14.14 19.26
CA GLN A 8 29.85 13.25 18.38
C GLN A 8 28.35 13.57 18.42
N VAL A 9 27.81 13.91 19.59
CA VAL A 9 26.41 14.32 19.73
C VAL A 9 26.14 15.58 18.90
N ALA A 10 26.96 16.61 19.03
CA ALA A 10 26.80 17.85 18.24
C ALA A 10 26.91 17.60 16.73
N GLN A 11 27.83 16.75 16.29
CA GLN A 11 27.97 16.37 14.87
C GLN A 11 26.76 15.61 14.34
N LEU A 12 26.20 14.69 15.14
CA LEU A 12 25.01 13.93 14.76
C LEU A 12 23.76 14.81 14.71
N GLU A 13 23.58 15.74 15.66
CA GLU A 13 22.46 16.69 15.64
C GLU A 13 22.50 17.60 14.39
N ALA A 14 23.69 18.10 14.04
CA ALA A 14 23.87 18.88 12.81
C ALA A 14 23.55 18.05 11.55
N LEU A 15 24.04 16.81 11.50
CA LEU A 15 23.78 15.89 10.40
C LEU A 15 22.28 15.55 10.28
N GLU A 16 21.58 15.34 11.40
CA GLU A 16 20.14 15.09 11.43
C GLU A 16 19.36 16.29 10.93
N ALA A 17 19.65 17.51 11.41
CA ALA A 17 18.98 18.73 10.97
C ALA A 17 19.15 18.99 9.46
N GLU A 18 20.37 18.82 8.94
CA GLU A 18 20.64 18.95 7.50
C GLU A 18 19.87 17.91 6.68
N THR A 19 19.89 16.66 7.15
CA THR A 19 19.21 15.55 6.46
C THR A 19 17.70 15.74 6.50
N GLU A 20 17.13 16.18 7.61
CA GLU A 20 15.71 16.45 7.76
C GLU A 20 15.27 17.54 6.78
N THR A 21 16.03 18.63 6.68
CA THR A 21 15.78 19.74 5.75
C THR A 21 15.76 19.24 4.30
N LYS A 22 16.79 18.49 3.88
CA LYS A 22 16.85 17.90 2.53
C LYS A 22 15.71 16.92 2.28
N MET A 23 15.39 16.08 3.26
CA MET A 23 14.30 15.11 3.15
C MET A 23 12.91 15.76 3.18
N ALA A 24 12.75 16.95 3.75
CA ALA A 24 11.53 17.76 3.64
C ALA A 24 11.38 18.33 2.23
N ALA A 25 12.44 18.94 1.67
CA ALA A 25 12.45 19.41 0.29
C ALA A 25 12.14 18.29 -0.73
N HIS A 26 12.72 17.10 -0.54
CA HIS A 26 12.40 15.93 -1.38
C HIS A 26 10.95 15.45 -1.26
N ARG A 27 10.33 15.64 -0.09
CA ARG A 27 8.92 15.30 0.11
C ARG A 27 8.01 16.26 -0.67
N GLU A 28 8.36 17.54 -0.70
CA GLU A 28 7.63 18.57 -1.47
C GLU A 28 7.78 18.37 -2.98
N ALA A 29 8.97 17.99 -3.45
CA ALA A 29 9.23 17.70 -4.86
C ALA A 29 8.59 16.39 -5.39
N GLY A 30 7.95 15.60 -4.53
CA GLY A 30 7.13 14.46 -4.93
C GLY A 30 7.90 13.29 -5.55
N ALA A 31 7.27 12.59 -6.50
CA ALA A 31 7.77 11.34 -7.05
C ALA A 31 9.11 11.47 -7.81
N GLN A 32 9.39 12.65 -8.37
CA GLN A 32 10.57 12.93 -9.17
C GLN A 32 11.86 12.96 -8.32
N ALA A 33 11.76 13.37 -7.05
CA ALA A 33 12.90 13.45 -6.13
C ALA A 33 13.27 12.11 -5.45
N ARG A 34 12.67 10.99 -5.87
CA ARG A 34 12.88 9.69 -5.21
C ARG A 34 14.34 9.22 -5.24
N GLN A 35 15.07 9.48 -6.33
CA GLN A 35 16.49 9.13 -6.45
C GLN A 35 17.35 10.03 -5.57
N GLU A 36 17.03 11.32 -5.49
CA GLU A 36 17.75 12.29 -4.67
C GLU A 36 17.53 12.05 -3.18
N ALA A 37 16.31 11.69 -2.78
CA ALA A 37 16.00 11.23 -1.43
C ALA A 37 16.80 9.97 -1.06
N LYS A 38 16.98 9.05 -2.00
CA LYS A 38 17.81 7.85 -1.80
C LYS A 38 19.28 8.22 -1.66
N ALA A 39 19.79 9.11 -2.51
CA ALA A 39 21.17 9.61 -2.43
C ALA A 39 21.42 10.32 -1.11
N THR A 40 20.49 11.17 -0.65
CA THR A 40 20.54 11.86 0.64
C THR A 40 20.62 10.87 1.80
N ARG A 41 19.81 9.80 1.80
CA ARG A 41 19.89 8.74 2.82
C ARG A 41 21.22 7.99 2.77
N GLN A 42 21.78 7.76 1.59
CA GLN A 42 23.08 7.10 1.46
C GLN A 42 24.21 7.99 1.99
N ALA A 43 24.19 9.28 1.66
CA ALA A 43 25.13 10.27 2.18
C ALA A 43 25.05 10.37 3.71
N HIS A 44 23.85 10.49 4.27
CA HIS A 44 23.62 10.48 5.72
C HIS A 44 24.23 9.23 6.39
N ASN A 45 23.97 8.04 5.84
CA ASN A 45 24.53 6.81 6.41
C ASN A 45 26.06 6.74 6.32
N ARG A 46 26.68 7.35 5.31
CA ARG A 46 28.15 7.43 5.20
C ARG A 46 28.71 8.37 6.26
N ALA A 47 28.20 9.60 6.32
CA ALA A 47 28.59 10.60 7.32
C ALA A 47 28.41 10.09 8.75
N LEU A 48 27.32 9.37 9.03
CA LEU A 48 27.09 8.74 10.32
C LEU A 48 28.18 7.70 10.66
N ASN A 49 28.65 6.92 9.69
CA ASN A 49 29.76 5.99 9.94
C ASN A 49 31.07 6.74 10.16
N ASP A 50 31.31 7.87 9.48
CA ASP A 50 32.53 8.65 9.64
C ASP A 50 32.63 9.31 11.04
N ILE A 51 31.49 9.66 11.65
CA ILE A 51 31.41 10.23 13.01
C ILE A 51 31.61 9.16 14.10
N LEU A 52 31.19 7.93 13.85
CA LEU A 52 31.20 6.85 14.84
C LEU A 52 32.50 6.04 14.79
N THR A 53 33.01 5.66 15.97
CA THR A 53 34.14 4.72 16.06
C THR A 53 33.75 3.33 15.56
N GLU A 54 34.73 2.51 15.18
CA GLU A 54 34.48 1.13 14.73
C GLU A 54 33.69 0.30 15.76
N GLU A 55 34.02 0.46 17.05
CA GLU A 55 33.30 -0.20 18.14
C GLU A 55 31.83 0.25 18.22
N GLN A 56 31.56 1.56 18.12
CA GLN A 56 30.22 2.12 18.09
C GLN A 56 29.43 1.65 16.85
N GLN A 57 30.07 1.61 15.69
CA GLN A 57 29.46 1.08 14.46
C GLN A 57 29.06 -0.39 14.63
N GLN A 58 29.92 -1.20 15.27
CA GLN A 58 29.65 -2.62 15.53
C GLN A 58 28.48 -2.79 16.51
N GLN A 59 28.44 -2.00 17.59
CA GLN A 59 27.31 -1.96 18.53
C GLN A 59 25.99 -1.57 17.84
N LEU A 60 26.03 -0.61 16.92
CA LEU A 60 24.85 -0.19 16.17
C LEU A 60 24.38 -1.30 15.20
N ARG A 61 25.30 -1.98 14.53
CA ARG A 61 24.98 -3.11 13.63
C ARG A 61 24.35 -4.27 14.40
N THR A 62 24.93 -4.66 15.54
CA THR A 62 24.38 -5.74 16.37
C THR A 62 22.99 -5.36 16.90
N TYR A 63 22.82 -4.13 17.41
CA TYR A 63 21.51 -3.63 17.81
C TYR A 63 20.46 -3.67 16.68
N ARG A 64 20.82 -3.22 15.46
CA ARG A 64 19.92 -3.28 14.30
C ARG A 64 19.58 -4.72 13.91
N MET A 65 20.54 -5.62 13.98
CA MET A 65 20.34 -7.05 13.70
C MET A 65 19.42 -7.71 14.73
N THR A 66 19.66 -7.50 16.02
CA THR A 66 18.81 -8.06 17.09
C THR A 66 17.40 -7.51 17.02
N GLN A 67 17.22 -6.21 16.80
CA GLN A 67 15.90 -5.61 16.58
C GLN A 67 15.18 -6.21 15.36
N ARG A 68 15.91 -6.45 14.26
CA ARG A 68 15.36 -7.10 13.07
C ARG A 68 14.95 -8.54 13.35
N GLU A 69 15.74 -9.28 14.12
CA GLU A 69 15.44 -10.67 14.51
C GLU A 69 14.25 -10.74 15.46
N GLN A 70 14.20 -9.89 16.48
CA GLN A 70 13.05 -9.73 17.38
C GLN A 70 11.78 -9.44 16.59
N ARG A 71 11.83 -8.46 15.68
CA ARG A 71 10.67 -8.15 14.82
C ARG A 71 10.32 -9.32 13.91
N ARG A 72 11.30 -10.04 13.35
CA ARG A 72 11.04 -11.22 12.51
C ARG A 72 10.39 -12.34 13.32
N ALA A 73 10.83 -12.58 14.54
CA ALA A 73 10.24 -13.56 15.45
C ALA A 73 8.81 -13.17 15.82
N ALA A 74 8.60 -11.92 16.25
CA ALA A 74 7.27 -11.39 16.57
C ALA A 74 6.31 -11.45 15.37
N MET A 75 6.80 -11.26 14.14
CA MET A 75 5.99 -11.37 12.93
C MET A 75 5.67 -12.81 12.52
N LYS A 76 6.47 -13.79 12.94
CA LYS A 76 6.20 -15.23 12.68
C LYS A 76 5.04 -15.76 13.53
N SER A 77 4.84 -15.21 14.72
CA SER A 77 3.74 -15.59 15.62
C SER A 77 2.42 -14.89 15.31
N VAL A 78 2.41 -13.93 14.36
CA VAL A 78 1.16 -13.28 13.94
C VAL A 78 0.34 -14.24 13.10
N ASP A 79 -0.90 -14.49 13.52
CA ASP A 79 -1.90 -15.16 12.70
C ASP A 79 -2.40 -14.21 11.60
N TRP A 80 -1.63 -14.18 10.50
CA TRP A 80 -1.93 -13.34 9.34
C TRP A 80 -3.22 -13.75 8.64
N GLU A 81 -3.58 -15.03 8.70
CA GLU A 81 -4.76 -15.56 8.02
C GLU A 81 -6.03 -15.18 8.79
N GLY A 82 -6.05 -15.41 10.10
CA GLY A 82 -7.14 -14.96 10.97
C GLY A 82 -7.35 -13.46 10.91
N MET A 83 -6.27 -12.67 10.96
CA MET A 83 -6.38 -11.21 10.83
C MET A 83 -7.00 -10.78 9.49
N ARG A 84 -6.59 -11.41 8.37
CA ARG A 84 -7.15 -11.09 7.04
C ARG A 84 -8.60 -11.52 6.93
N ALA A 85 -8.96 -12.68 7.48
CA ALA A 85 -10.33 -13.18 7.49
C ALA A 85 -11.24 -12.23 8.30
N GLU A 86 -10.85 -11.85 9.52
CA GLU A 86 -11.64 -10.93 10.35
C GLU A 86 -11.80 -9.55 9.69
N LEU A 87 -10.73 -8.98 9.11
CA LEU A 87 -10.82 -7.72 8.36
C LEU A 87 -11.73 -7.82 7.14
N LYS A 88 -11.73 -8.95 6.44
CA LYS A 88 -12.62 -9.20 5.30
C LYS A 88 -14.08 -9.25 5.76
N THR A 89 -14.39 -10.06 6.77
CA THR A 89 -15.73 -10.17 7.34
C THR A 89 -16.24 -8.83 7.85
N TYR A 90 -15.39 -8.07 8.54
CA TYR A 90 -15.73 -6.73 9.02
C TYR A 90 -16.09 -5.79 7.86
N ARG A 91 -15.26 -5.77 6.80
CA ARG A 91 -15.57 -4.98 5.59
C ARG A 91 -16.90 -5.39 4.98
N GLU A 92 -17.16 -6.68 4.82
CA GLU A 92 -18.39 -7.20 4.18
C GLU A 92 -19.65 -6.87 4.99
N THR A 93 -19.56 -6.85 6.32
CA THR A 93 -20.73 -6.64 7.21
C THR A 93 -20.95 -5.17 7.61
N HIS A 94 -19.91 -4.35 7.69
CA HIS A 94 -20.01 -2.96 8.20
C HIS A 94 -19.80 -1.91 7.11
N ILE A 95 -18.89 -2.15 6.16
CA ILE A 95 -18.46 -1.13 5.20
C ILE A 95 -19.21 -1.27 3.87
N GLU A 96 -19.24 -2.48 3.31
CA GLU A 96 -19.85 -2.71 2.00
C GLU A 96 -21.33 -2.35 1.92
N PRO A 97 -22.19 -2.65 2.91
CA PRO A 97 -23.60 -2.26 2.85
C PRO A 97 -23.77 -0.75 2.70
N VAL A 98 -23.04 0.03 3.51
CA VAL A 98 -23.09 1.49 3.47
C VAL A 98 -22.58 2.02 2.12
N LEU A 99 -21.46 1.49 1.60
CA LEU A 99 -20.95 1.90 0.29
C LEU A 99 -21.91 1.55 -0.86
N ARG A 100 -22.60 0.40 -0.79
CA ARG A 100 -23.63 0.02 -1.77
C ARG A 100 -24.83 0.95 -1.72
N GLU A 101 -25.30 1.34 -0.54
CA GLU A 101 -26.37 2.33 -0.40
C GLU A 101 -25.98 3.67 -1.03
N GLN A 102 -24.77 4.16 -0.77
CA GLN A 102 -24.27 5.39 -1.38
C GLN A 102 -24.14 5.24 -2.91
N ARG A 103 -23.72 4.07 -3.39
CA ARG A 103 -23.65 3.80 -4.82
C ARG A 103 -25.03 3.77 -5.47
N ALA A 104 -26.04 3.23 -4.80
CA ALA A 104 -27.42 3.22 -5.26
C ALA A 104 -28.00 4.64 -5.34
N LYS A 105 -27.64 5.54 -4.40
CA LYS A 105 -27.98 6.97 -4.49
C LYS A 105 -27.35 7.62 -5.73
N LEU A 106 -26.09 7.32 -6.04
CA LEU A 106 -25.44 7.81 -7.26
C LEU A 106 -26.16 7.32 -8.52
N GLU A 107 -26.55 6.04 -8.57
CA GLU A 107 -27.18 5.44 -9.75
C GLU A 107 -28.47 6.14 -10.16
N ARG A 108 -29.24 6.64 -9.18
CA ARG A 108 -30.46 7.44 -9.40
C ARG A 108 -30.17 8.80 -10.04
N LYS A 109 -28.95 9.33 -9.86
CA LYS A 109 -28.51 10.62 -10.42
C LYS A 109 -27.84 10.48 -11.79
N LEU A 110 -27.37 9.27 -12.15
CA LEU A 110 -26.80 9.02 -13.48
C LEU A 110 -27.89 9.13 -14.55
N SER A 111 -27.53 9.68 -15.70
CA SER A 111 -28.35 9.60 -16.91
C SER A 111 -28.54 8.15 -17.35
N LYS A 112 -29.57 7.88 -18.17
CA LYS A 112 -29.83 6.53 -18.68
C LYS A 112 -28.64 5.99 -19.48
N ASP A 113 -28.04 6.83 -20.32
CA ASP A 113 -26.93 6.45 -21.19
C ASP A 113 -25.65 6.21 -20.39
N ASP A 114 -25.33 7.10 -19.42
CA ASP A 114 -24.15 6.91 -18.56
C ASP A 114 -24.30 5.66 -17.68
N ARG A 115 -25.52 5.35 -17.21
CA ARG A 115 -25.78 4.12 -16.45
C ARG A 115 -25.51 2.88 -17.28
N ALA A 116 -25.95 2.88 -18.55
CA ALA A 116 -25.66 1.78 -19.48
C ALA A 116 -24.14 1.66 -19.75
N ALA A 117 -23.44 2.79 -19.93
CA ALA A 117 -21.99 2.80 -20.12
C ALA A 117 -21.24 2.22 -18.89
N VAL A 118 -21.62 2.63 -17.67
CA VAL A 118 -21.01 2.08 -16.44
C VAL A 118 -21.25 0.58 -16.32
N ALA A 119 -22.44 0.09 -16.68
CA ALA A 119 -22.75 -1.35 -16.67
C ALA A 119 -21.85 -2.12 -17.64
N ALA A 120 -21.71 -1.65 -18.89
CA ALA A 120 -20.84 -2.26 -19.89
C ALA A 120 -19.37 -2.31 -19.43
N ILE A 121 -18.83 -1.19 -18.91
CA ILE A 121 -17.46 -1.12 -18.40
C ILE A 121 -17.25 -2.14 -17.26
N ARG A 122 -18.22 -2.30 -16.36
CA ARG A 122 -18.13 -3.27 -15.26
C ARG A 122 -18.05 -4.71 -15.75
N GLU A 123 -18.84 -5.07 -16.76
CA GLU A 123 -18.85 -6.41 -17.35
C GLU A 123 -17.51 -6.73 -18.01
N GLU A 124 -16.99 -5.82 -18.84
CA GLU A 124 -15.70 -6.00 -19.49
C GLU A 124 -14.54 -6.08 -18.48
N MET A 125 -14.55 -5.20 -17.47
CA MET A 125 -13.57 -5.24 -16.37
C MET A 125 -13.68 -6.52 -15.52
N ALA A 126 -14.87 -7.12 -15.41
CA ALA A 126 -15.05 -8.41 -14.76
C ALA A 126 -14.46 -9.55 -15.61
N ALA A 127 -14.69 -9.54 -16.92
CA ALA A 127 -14.11 -10.51 -17.85
C ALA A 127 -12.58 -10.47 -17.84
N ILE A 128 -11.98 -9.28 -17.95
CA ILE A 128 -10.52 -9.09 -17.90
C ILE A 128 -9.95 -9.60 -16.57
N ARG A 129 -10.64 -9.35 -15.44
CA ARG A 129 -10.21 -9.86 -14.13
C ARG A 129 -10.30 -11.38 -14.05
N ALA A 130 -11.32 -12.00 -14.62
CA ALA A 130 -11.48 -13.45 -14.66
C ALA A 130 -10.37 -14.10 -15.49
N GLU A 131 -10.06 -13.55 -16.67
CA GLU A 131 -8.97 -14.00 -17.53
C GLU A 131 -7.61 -13.90 -16.81
N ARG A 132 -7.31 -12.75 -16.19
CA ARG A 132 -6.08 -12.56 -15.39
C ARG A 132 -5.99 -13.53 -14.22
N ARG A 133 -7.13 -13.87 -13.62
CA ARG A 133 -7.18 -14.87 -12.54
C ARG A 133 -6.84 -16.25 -13.07
N ALA A 134 -7.43 -16.66 -14.20
CA ALA A 134 -7.15 -17.94 -14.85
C ALA A 134 -5.66 -18.07 -15.23
N ILE A 135 -5.09 -17.07 -15.88
CA ILE A 135 -3.65 -17.04 -16.24
C ILE A 135 -2.77 -17.17 -14.99
N ARG A 136 -3.15 -16.51 -13.89
CA ARG A 136 -2.41 -16.60 -12.63
C ARG A 136 -2.52 -18.00 -12.01
N GLU A 137 -3.71 -18.60 -12.03
CA GLU A 137 -3.94 -19.95 -11.49
C GLU A 137 -3.14 -20.99 -12.30
N GLU A 138 -3.15 -20.92 -13.62
CA GLU A 138 -2.34 -21.76 -14.51
C GLU A 138 -0.84 -21.59 -14.24
N ALA A 139 -0.37 -20.34 -14.10
CA ALA A 139 1.04 -20.07 -13.80
C ALA A 139 1.47 -20.60 -12.42
N ILE A 140 0.56 -20.65 -11.43
CA ILE A 140 0.84 -21.24 -10.12
C ILE A 140 0.97 -22.76 -10.27
N GLU A 141 0.02 -23.40 -10.95
CA GLU A 141 0.01 -24.84 -11.19
C GLU A 141 1.28 -25.33 -11.91
N GLN A 142 1.76 -24.57 -12.92
CA GLN A 142 3.01 -24.89 -13.63
C GLN A 142 4.26 -24.73 -12.75
N THR A 143 4.23 -23.88 -11.72
CA THR A 143 5.37 -23.67 -10.80
C THR A 143 5.40 -24.63 -9.61
N ASP A 144 4.27 -25.26 -9.30
CA ASP A 144 4.14 -26.25 -8.22
C ASP A 144 4.37 -27.70 -8.72
N ALA A 145 4.70 -27.89 -10.00
CA ALA A 145 5.19 -29.17 -10.52
C ALA A 145 6.52 -29.56 -9.83
N PRO A 146 6.68 -30.82 -9.36
CA PRO A 146 7.88 -31.23 -8.64
C PRO A 146 9.10 -31.17 -9.55
N GLN A 147 9.93 -30.15 -9.38
CA GLN A 147 11.29 -30.17 -9.89
C GLN A 147 12.07 -31.20 -9.08
N GLU A 148 12.37 -32.34 -9.69
CA GLU A 148 13.29 -33.35 -9.16
C GLU A 148 14.58 -32.68 -8.64
N GLU A 149 14.94 -33.09 -7.43
CA GLU A 149 16.10 -32.61 -6.68
C GLU A 149 17.41 -32.80 -7.47
N ALA A 150 17.93 -31.72 -8.03
CA ALA A 150 19.33 -31.65 -8.40
C ALA A 150 19.93 -30.34 -7.91
N THR A 151 20.78 -30.47 -6.88
CA THR A 151 21.65 -29.46 -6.23
C THR A 151 21.03 -28.70 -5.05
N GLY A 152 21.48 -29.06 -3.84
CA GLY A 152 21.07 -28.54 -2.52
C GLY A 152 21.43 -27.08 -2.23
N LYS A 153 21.08 -26.16 -3.12
CA LYS A 153 20.88 -24.74 -2.81
C LYS A 153 19.38 -24.49 -2.91
N PRO A 154 18.72 -23.81 -1.96
CA PRO A 154 17.33 -23.41 -2.17
C PRO A 154 17.31 -22.59 -3.44
N ALA A 155 16.74 -23.17 -4.51
CA ALA A 155 16.60 -22.51 -5.79
C ALA A 155 15.96 -21.17 -5.47
N ARG A 156 16.70 -20.08 -5.71
CA ARG A 156 16.14 -18.73 -5.64
C ARG A 156 14.95 -18.78 -6.57
N ARG A 157 13.73 -18.84 -6.00
CA ARG A 157 12.45 -18.76 -6.72
C ARG A 157 12.69 -17.84 -7.92
N PRO A 158 12.72 -18.36 -9.17
CA PRO A 158 13.06 -17.54 -10.32
C PRO A 158 12.19 -16.30 -10.24
N GLY A 159 12.88 -15.17 -10.18
CA GLY A 159 12.31 -13.94 -9.68
C GLY A 159 10.95 -13.70 -10.32
N ARG A 160 10.00 -13.30 -9.48
CA ARG A 160 8.70 -12.69 -9.78
C ARG A 160 8.88 -11.39 -10.62
N ARG A 161 9.66 -11.48 -11.69
CA ARG A 161 10.08 -10.45 -12.65
C ARG A 161 9.19 -10.46 -13.90
N GLY A 162 8.09 -11.22 -13.91
CA GLY A 162 6.97 -11.01 -14.83
C GLY A 162 6.10 -9.79 -14.46
N LYS A 163 6.67 -8.72 -13.89
CA LYS A 163 5.94 -7.47 -13.58
C LYS A 163 5.59 -6.66 -14.83
N GLY A 164 5.87 -7.18 -16.02
CA GLY A 164 5.61 -6.54 -17.31
C GLY A 164 4.87 -7.46 -18.29
N ALA A 165 4.03 -8.39 -17.81
CA ALA A 165 2.93 -8.83 -18.65
C ALA A 165 2.10 -7.57 -18.93
N VAL A 166 2.27 -7.04 -20.14
CA VAL A 166 1.61 -5.85 -20.68
C VAL A 166 0.20 -5.83 -20.12
N ALA A 167 -0.15 -4.84 -19.29
CA ALA A 167 -1.56 -4.64 -18.99
C ALA A 167 -2.21 -4.45 -20.37
N PRO A 168 -3.12 -5.33 -20.83
CA PRO A 168 -3.71 -5.21 -22.15
C PRO A 168 -4.21 -3.78 -22.32
N VAL A 169 -3.96 -3.18 -23.49
CA VAL A 169 -4.34 -1.81 -23.85
C VAL A 169 -5.81 -1.53 -23.51
N LEU A 170 -6.65 -2.56 -23.62
CA LEU A 170 -8.07 -2.57 -23.21
C LEU A 170 -8.31 -2.18 -21.73
N ASP A 171 -7.42 -2.51 -20.78
CA ASP A 171 -7.54 -2.08 -19.36
C ASP A 171 -7.21 -0.59 -19.18
N VAL A 172 -6.50 0.03 -20.13
CA VAL A 172 -6.23 1.48 -20.10
C VAL A 172 -7.44 2.22 -20.66
N GLU A 173 -7.92 1.85 -21.84
CA GLU A 173 -9.09 2.49 -22.49
C GLU A 173 -10.34 2.42 -21.62
N LEU A 174 -10.63 1.26 -21.00
CA LEU A 174 -11.76 1.11 -20.09
C LEU A 174 -11.61 1.95 -18.82
N ARG A 175 -10.38 2.15 -18.34
CA ARG A 175 -10.13 3.03 -17.20
C ARG A 175 -10.27 4.49 -17.57
N ASP A 176 -9.82 4.90 -18.75
CA ASP A 176 -9.96 6.27 -19.23
C ASP A 176 -11.46 6.61 -19.42
N ALA A 177 -12.24 5.71 -20.04
CA ALA A 177 -13.69 5.86 -20.14
C ALA A 177 -14.37 5.94 -18.75
N ALA A 178 -13.93 5.12 -17.80
CA ALA A 178 -14.42 5.20 -16.42
C ALA A 178 -13.98 6.48 -15.71
N ALA A 179 -12.79 7.01 -16.00
CA ALA A 179 -12.25 8.25 -15.47
C ALA A 179 -13.05 9.45 -15.96
N GLU A 180 -13.39 9.50 -17.25
CA GLU A 180 -14.24 10.55 -17.83
C GLU A 180 -15.61 10.60 -17.15
N LEU A 181 -16.25 9.43 -16.97
CA LEU A 181 -17.54 9.35 -16.26
C LEU A 181 -17.38 9.73 -14.77
N ALA A 182 -16.31 9.28 -14.11
CA ALA A 182 -16.05 9.63 -12.72
C ALA A 182 -15.80 11.14 -12.53
N ALA A 183 -15.12 11.78 -13.49
CA ALA A 183 -14.90 13.23 -13.52
C ALA A 183 -16.22 13.99 -13.72
N LYS A 184 -17.06 13.55 -14.66
CA LYS A 184 -18.39 14.12 -14.90
C LYS A 184 -19.28 14.11 -13.66
N TYR A 185 -19.16 13.08 -12.83
CA TYR A 185 -19.94 12.92 -11.60
C TYR A 185 -19.14 13.15 -10.30
N ALA A 186 -17.99 13.83 -10.38
CA ALA A 186 -17.05 13.96 -9.27
C ALA A 186 -17.67 14.66 -8.06
N ASP A 187 -18.42 15.73 -8.26
CA ASP A 187 -19.06 16.49 -7.18
C ASP A 187 -20.10 15.64 -6.43
N GLN A 188 -20.91 14.87 -7.17
CA GLN A 188 -21.91 13.99 -6.58
C GLN A 188 -21.23 12.85 -5.80
N ILE A 189 -20.15 12.28 -6.34
CA ILE A 189 -19.36 11.24 -5.66
C ILE A 189 -18.71 11.80 -4.38
N ASN A 190 -18.11 12.98 -4.46
CA ASN A 190 -17.46 13.63 -3.33
C ASN A 190 -18.46 13.99 -2.21
N ALA A 191 -19.65 14.47 -2.58
CA ALA A 191 -20.74 14.72 -1.62
C ALA A 191 -21.17 13.43 -0.90
N LEU A 192 -21.32 12.31 -1.62
CA LEU A 192 -21.66 11.02 -1.01
C LEU A 192 -20.56 10.51 -0.06
N PHE A 193 -19.27 10.76 -0.38
CA PHE A 193 -18.16 10.43 0.52
C PHE A 193 -18.11 11.34 1.76
N ALA A 194 -18.53 12.60 1.65
CA ALA A 194 -18.63 13.51 2.78
C ALA A 194 -19.71 13.07 3.77
N GLU A 195 -20.85 12.55 3.28
CA GLU A 195 -21.93 12.01 4.13
C GLU A 195 -21.45 10.88 5.06
N ILE A 196 -20.51 10.05 4.59
CA ILE A 196 -20.01 8.87 5.32
C ILE A 196 -18.65 9.11 6.00
N GLU A 197 -18.14 10.33 5.99
CA GLU A 197 -16.85 10.69 6.61
C GLU A 197 -16.75 10.27 8.10
N PRO A 198 -17.75 10.53 8.97
CA PRO A 198 -17.68 10.09 10.37
C PRO A 198 -17.64 8.56 10.51
N GLN A 199 -18.41 7.84 9.68
CA GLN A 199 -18.40 6.37 9.68
C GLN A 199 -17.04 5.84 9.22
N ARG A 200 -16.39 6.49 8.25
CA ARG A 200 -15.05 6.12 7.80
C ARG A 200 -13.98 6.31 8.88
N ALA A 201 -14.10 7.35 9.70
CA ALA A 201 -13.22 7.54 10.85
C ALA A 201 -13.38 6.38 11.84
N GLN A 202 -14.61 6.04 12.19
CA GLN A 202 -14.93 4.89 13.05
C GLN A 202 -14.40 3.57 12.47
N TRP A 203 -14.65 3.27 11.19
CA TRP A 203 -14.16 2.04 10.55
C TRP A 203 -12.63 1.92 10.59
N LYS A 204 -11.92 3.05 10.48
CA LYS A 204 -10.46 3.07 10.55
C LYS A 204 -9.96 2.68 11.94
N GLU A 205 -10.62 3.15 13.00
CA GLU A 205 -10.32 2.80 14.38
C GLU A 205 -10.64 1.33 14.66
N GLU A 206 -11.80 0.85 14.24
CA GLU A 206 -12.21 -0.55 14.41
C GLU A 206 -11.28 -1.51 13.65
N GLN A 207 -10.91 -1.19 12.42
CA GLN A 207 -9.89 -1.97 11.69
C GLN A 207 -8.50 -1.88 12.34
N ALA A 208 -8.17 -0.76 13.01
CA ALA A 208 -6.93 -0.66 13.78
C ALA A 208 -7.00 -1.56 15.02
N ALA A 209 -8.14 -1.63 15.71
CA ALA A 209 -8.38 -2.53 16.83
C ALA A 209 -8.30 -4.00 16.41
N ILE A 210 -8.88 -4.38 15.26
CA ILE A 210 -8.73 -5.73 14.69
C ILE A 210 -7.24 -6.03 14.46
N ARG A 211 -6.49 -5.13 13.80
CA ARG A 211 -5.04 -5.34 13.61
C ARG A 211 -4.27 -5.43 14.92
N ALA A 212 -4.66 -4.66 15.93
CA ALA A 212 -4.04 -4.62 17.24
C ALA A 212 -4.21 -5.94 18.01
N LYS A 213 -5.33 -6.66 17.81
CA LYS A 213 -5.61 -7.98 18.38
C LYS A 213 -4.63 -9.06 17.88
N TYR A 214 -4.20 -8.97 16.63
CA TYR A 214 -3.33 -9.97 16.00
C TYR A 214 -1.84 -9.60 15.99
N MET A 215 -1.50 -8.31 16.03
CA MET A 215 -0.11 -7.87 16.01
C MET A 215 0.42 -7.53 17.41
N PRO A 216 1.48 -8.21 17.88
CA PRO A 216 2.19 -7.79 19.09
C PRO A 216 2.75 -6.38 18.89
N GLU A 217 2.84 -5.62 19.97
CA GLU A 217 3.18 -4.20 19.91
C GLU A 217 4.55 -3.95 19.24
N GLU A 218 5.50 -4.85 19.46
CA GLU A 218 6.85 -4.81 18.87
C GLU A 218 6.86 -5.08 17.36
N ALA A 219 5.84 -5.77 16.84
CA ALA A 219 5.67 -6.02 15.41
C ALA A 219 4.93 -4.88 14.70
N ARG A 220 4.26 -3.99 15.44
CA ARG A 220 3.49 -2.89 14.85
C ARG A 220 4.44 -1.96 14.09
N PRO A 221 4.21 -1.74 12.78
CA PRO A 221 4.99 -0.75 12.07
C PRO A 221 4.71 0.62 12.71
N LYS A 222 5.76 1.36 13.05
CA LYS A 222 5.61 2.77 13.44
C LYS A 222 4.79 3.47 12.37
N ALA A 223 3.69 4.10 12.76
CA ALA A 223 2.81 4.80 11.85
C ALA A 223 3.60 5.92 11.17
N ALA A 224 4.02 5.70 9.93
CA ALA A 224 4.56 6.80 9.13
C ALA A 224 3.42 7.78 8.85
N PRO A 225 3.66 9.09 8.96
CA PRO A 225 2.68 10.07 8.52
C PRO A 225 2.37 9.78 7.05
N ARG A 226 1.08 9.52 6.77
CA ARG A 226 0.63 9.35 5.39
C ARG A 226 0.57 10.73 4.77
N ALA A 227 1.27 10.92 3.66
CA ALA A 227 1.09 12.09 2.84
C ALA A 227 -0.41 12.27 2.50
N PRO A 228 -0.89 13.51 2.35
CA PRO A 228 -2.25 13.75 1.88
C PRO A 228 -2.52 12.95 0.62
N ILE A 229 -3.79 12.57 0.46
CA ILE A 229 -4.25 11.87 -0.74
C ILE A 229 -4.15 12.89 -1.88
N GLY A 230 -3.17 12.71 -2.77
CA GLY A 230 -3.05 13.54 -3.98
C GLY A 230 -4.24 13.36 -4.91
N GLU A 231 -4.44 14.30 -5.83
CA GLU A 231 -5.58 14.34 -6.76
C GLU A 231 -5.77 13.03 -7.53
N GLU A 232 -4.68 12.45 -8.05
CA GLU A 232 -4.68 11.13 -8.72
C GLU A 232 -5.35 10.02 -7.90
N LYS A 233 -5.16 10.03 -6.57
CA LYS A 233 -5.79 9.05 -5.69
C LYS A 233 -7.26 9.34 -5.41
N ILE A 234 -7.68 10.61 -5.49
CA ILE A 234 -9.09 11.00 -5.41
C ILE A 234 -9.81 10.54 -6.67
N GLU A 235 -9.23 10.78 -7.84
CA GLU A 235 -9.74 10.29 -9.12
C GLU A 235 -9.87 8.77 -9.12
N GLN A 236 -8.81 8.05 -8.74
CA GLN A 236 -8.85 6.59 -8.65
C GLN A 236 -9.94 6.10 -7.69
N ARG A 237 -10.09 6.75 -6.53
CA ARG A 237 -11.17 6.41 -5.58
C ARG A 237 -12.55 6.62 -6.22
N ASN A 238 -12.74 7.70 -6.98
CA ASN A 238 -14.01 8.00 -7.62
C ASN A 238 -14.31 6.99 -8.74
N ILE A 239 -13.30 6.57 -9.52
CA ILE A 239 -13.42 5.48 -10.50
C ILE A 239 -13.81 4.17 -9.82
N GLU A 240 -13.11 3.78 -8.75
CA GLU A 240 -13.40 2.55 -8.00
C GLU A 240 -14.81 2.57 -7.40
N PHE A 241 -15.25 3.73 -6.91
CA PHE A 241 -16.62 3.90 -6.42
C PHE A 241 -17.64 3.76 -7.54
N LEU A 242 -17.43 4.42 -8.69
CA LEU A 242 -18.32 4.35 -9.84
C LEU A 242 -18.49 2.91 -10.33
N LEU A 243 -17.39 2.15 -10.41
CA LEU A 243 -17.36 0.77 -10.90
C LEU A 243 -17.73 -0.28 -9.83
N MET A 244 -17.99 0.12 -8.59
CA MET A 244 -18.43 -0.81 -7.55
C MET A 244 -19.74 -1.51 -7.96
N PRO A 245 -19.83 -2.85 -7.89
CA PRO A 245 -21.06 -3.57 -8.21
C PRO A 245 -22.15 -3.28 -7.18
N LEU A 246 -23.39 -3.17 -7.64
CA LEU A 246 -24.56 -3.01 -6.78
C LEU A 246 -25.09 -4.36 -6.28
N ASP A 247 -24.90 -5.42 -7.07
CA ASP A 247 -25.44 -6.75 -6.79
C ASP A 247 -24.33 -7.75 -6.42
N LYS A 248 -24.50 -8.43 -5.28
CA LYS A 248 -23.83 -9.67 -4.89
C LYS A 248 -24.76 -10.51 -4.04
#